data_AF-A0A2I0T188-F1
#
_entry.id   AF-A0A2I0T188-F1
#
_cell.length_a   1.000
_cell.length_b   1.000
_cell.length_c   1.000
_cell.angle_alpha   90.00
_cell.angle_beta   90.00
_cell.angle_gamma   90.00
#
_symmetry.space_group_name_H-M   'P 1'
#
loop_
_entity.id
_entity.type
_entity.pdbx_description
1 polymer ?
#
loop_
_entity_poly.entity_id
_entity_poly.type
_entity_poly.pdbx_seq_one_letter_code
_entity_poly.pdbx_strand_id
1 'polypeptide(L)'
;MGALQVTSRQEKLAALKEVACKLPKANLLLLKHLLSLLQNISKYVATSRMTARNLAICVGPNLLSPPEEHTLSLDTLAQVTQKVTQLVEFLIEHHRELFEEEVAGLAGASGEEVPAQWVEAETAEDAKLFTRKQEAETNP
;
A
#
# COMPACT_ATOMS: atom_id res chain seq x y z
N MET A 1 12.90 7.76 -15.41
CA MET A 1 13.23 6.95 -14.20
C MET A 1 14.62 7.31 -13.63
N GLY A 2 14.87 8.59 -13.32
CA GLY A 2 16.15 9.03 -12.74
C GLY A 2 16.19 8.96 -11.20
N ALA A 3 15.05 9.16 -10.54
CA ALA A 3 14.95 9.21 -9.07
C ALA A 3 15.39 7.92 -8.34
N LEU A 4 15.37 6.76 -9.02
CA LEU A 4 15.84 5.48 -8.46
C LEU A 4 17.36 5.29 -8.51
N GLN A 5 18.09 6.06 -9.33
CA GLN A 5 19.54 5.91 -9.52
C GLN A 5 20.36 6.62 -8.43
N VAL A 6 19.68 7.35 -7.55
CA VAL A 6 20.30 8.09 -6.46
C VAL A 6 20.72 7.13 -5.34
N THR A 7 21.90 7.30 -4.74
CA THR A 7 22.48 6.29 -3.84
C THR A 7 21.96 6.38 -2.41
N SER A 8 21.59 7.58 -1.95
CA SER A 8 21.05 7.83 -0.61
C SER A 8 19.52 7.69 -0.57
N ARG A 9 18.99 7.05 0.48
CA ARG A 9 17.53 6.93 0.70
C ARG A 9 16.86 8.30 0.77
N GLN A 10 17.46 9.24 1.47
CA GLN A 10 16.92 10.59 1.68
C GLN A 10 16.86 11.36 0.37
N GLU A 11 17.87 11.23 -0.48
CA GLU A 11 17.89 11.88 -1.78
C GLU A 11 16.88 11.23 -2.75
N LYS A 12 16.71 9.88 -2.69
CA LYS A 12 15.61 9.20 -3.40
C LYS A 12 14.25 9.75 -2.99
N LEU A 13 14.00 9.88 -1.67
CA LEU A 13 12.75 10.45 -1.16
C LEU A 13 12.53 11.88 -1.64
N ALA A 14 13.56 12.73 -1.57
CA ALA A 14 13.48 14.11 -2.06
C ALA A 14 13.18 14.19 -3.57
N ALA A 15 13.89 13.39 -4.38
CA ALA A 15 13.66 13.33 -5.82
C ALA A 15 12.25 12.80 -6.16
N LEU A 16 11.76 11.80 -5.41
CA LEU A 16 10.42 11.27 -5.59
C LEU A 16 9.33 12.26 -5.16
N LYS A 17 9.55 13.03 -4.09
CA LYS A 17 8.67 14.14 -3.70
C LYS A 17 8.57 15.17 -4.82
N GLU A 18 9.69 15.58 -5.41
CA GLU A 18 9.71 16.54 -6.51
C GLU A 18 8.94 16.02 -7.74
N VAL A 19 9.08 14.74 -8.07
CA VAL A 19 8.32 14.11 -9.15
C VAL A 19 6.83 14.04 -8.82
N ALA A 20 6.48 13.67 -7.58
CA ALA A 20 5.09 13.59 -7.14
C ALA A 20 4.39 14.96 -7.18
N CYS A 21 5.10 16.05 -6.88
CA CYS A 21 4.57 17.42 -6.99
C CYS A 21 4.20 17.83 -8.42
N LYS A 22 4.70 17.12 -9.45
CA LYS A 22 4.38 17.37 -10.85
C LYS A 22 3.13 16.62 -11.32
N LEU A 23 2.57 15.74 -10.49
CA LEU A 23 1.33 15.03 -10.80
C LEU A 23 0.12 15.98 -10.68
N PRO A 24 -0.90 15.83 -11.54
CA PRO A 24 -2.18 16.49 -11.32
C PRO A 24 -2.74 16.17 -9.93
N LYS A 25 -3.39 17.15 -9.29
CA LYS A 25 -3.88 17.06 -7.90
C LYS A 25 -4.72 15.79 -7.64
N ALA A 26 -5.60 15.43 -8.58
CA ALA A 26 -6.43 14.23 -8.48
C ALA A 26 -5.59 12.94 -8.45
N ASN A 27 -4.57 12.85 -9.32
CA ASN A 27 -3.69 11.69 -9.41
C ASN A 27 -2.80 11.58 -8.17
N LEU A 28 -2.30 12.69 -7.65
CA LEU A 28 -1.52 12.72 -6.42
C LEU A 28 -2.35 12.23 -5.22
N LEU A 29 -3.61 12.70 -5.10
CA LEU A 29 -4.52 12.27 -4.04
C LEU A 29 -4.80 10.77 -4.13
N LEU A 30 -5.13 10.26 -5.32
CA LEU A 30 -5.34 8.83 -5.55
C LEU A 30 -4.10 8.02 -5.19
N LEU A 31 -2.91 8.48 -5.60
CA LEU A 31 -1.65 7.81 -5.30
C LEU A 31 -1.39 7.75 -3.78
N LYS A 32 -1.64 8.84 -3.04
CA LYS A 32 -1.54 8.87 -1.57
C LYS A 32 -2.43 7.80 -0.92
N HIS A 33 -3.70 7.73 -1.32
CA HIS A 33 -4.66 6.76 -0.77
C HIS A 33 -4.29 5.31 -1.14
N LEU A 34 -3.92 5.08 -2.40
CA LEU A 34 -3.53 3.76 -2.88
C LEU A 34 -2.32 3.23 -2.11
N LEU A 35 -1.26 4.03 -1.97
CA LEU A 35 -0.05 3.60 -1.25
C LEU A 35 -0.33 3.35 0.23
N SER A 36 -1.19 4.15 0.87
CA SER A 36 -1.61 3.92 2.25
C SER A 36 -2.35 2.58 2.41
N LEU A 37 -3.29 2.27 1.50
CA LEU A 37 -4.00 0.99 1.48
C LEU A 37 -3.02 -0.19 1.29
N LEU A 38 -2.13 -0.11 0.31
CA LEU A 38 -1.15 -1.16 0.03
C LEU A 38 -0.20 -1.39 1.22
N GLN A 39 0.24 -0.32 1.88
CA GLN A 39 1.07 -0.44 3.09
C GLN A 39 0.30 -1.13 4.23
N ASN A 40 -0.99 -0.82 4.39
CA ASN A 40 -1.80 -1.49 5.41
C ASN A 40 -1.96 -2.99 5.09
N ILE A 41 -2.18 -3.37 3.82
CA ILE A 41 -2.23 -4.78 3.41
C ILE A 41 -0.90 -5.49 3.73
N SER A 42 0.23 -4.83 3.46
CA SER A 42 1.55 -5.43 3.71
C SER A 42 1.91 -5.55 5.19
N LYS A 43 1.31 -4.77 6.09
CA LYS A 43 1.49 -4.93 7.55
C LYS A 43 0.90 -6.24 8.06
N TYR A 44 -0.19 -6.71 7.47
CA TYR A 44 -0.87 -7.95 7.86
C TYR A 44 -0.36 -9.16 7.08
N VAL A 45 0.95 -9.22 6.80
CA VAL A 45 1.56 -10.28 5.97
C VAL A 45 1.31 -11.70 6.48
N ALA A 46 1.18 -11.89 7.79
CA ALA A 46 0.88 -13.20 8.39
C ALA A 46 -0.46 -13.78 7.91
N THR A 47 -1.43 -12.91 7.60
CA THR A 47 -2.77 -13.29 7.13
C THR A 47 -2.92 -13.07 5.63
N SER A 48 -2.50 -11.91 5.11
CA SER A 48 -2.64 -11.55 3.69
C SER A 48 -1.68 -12.31 2.79
N ARG A 49 -0.54 -12.77 3.33
CA ARG A 49 0.60 -13.34 2.58
C ARG A 49 1.19 -12.38 1.52
N MET A 50 0.81 -11.11 1.57
CA MET A 50 1.22 -10.09 0.62
C MET A 50 2.31 -9.21 1.24
N THR A 51 3.53 -9.31 0.72
CA THR A 51 4.61 -8.36 1.03
C THR A 51 4.45 -7.09 0.17
N ALA A 52 5.12 -6.00 0.55
CA ALA A 52 5.17 -4.78 -0.26
C ALA A 52 5.66 -5.08 -1.69
N ARG A 53 6.66 -5.96 -1.83
CA ARG A 53 7.15 -6.46 -3.12
C ARG A 53 6.08 -7.17 -3.94
N ASN A 54 5.34 -8.10 -3.33
CA ASN A 54 4.30 -8.86 -4.03
C ASN A 54 3.20 -7.91 -4.53
N LEU A 55 2.81 -6.94 -3.70
CA LEU A 55 1.86 -5.90 -4.09
C LEU A 55 2.42 -5.07 -5.26
N ALA A 56 3.68 -4.66 -5.20
CA ALA A 56 4.34 -3.88 -6.25
C ALA A 56 4.41 -4.62 -7.59
N ILE A 57 4.64 -5.94 -7.58
CA ILE A 57 4.61 -6.77 -8.79
C ILE A 57 3.22 -6.74 -9.43
N CYS A 58 2.15 -6.83 -8.63
CA CYS A 58 0.79 -6.86 -9.14
C CYS A 58 0.30 -5.49 -9.62
N VAL A 59 0.54 -4.42 -8.86
CA VAL A 59 0.00 -3.09 -9.17
C VAL A 59 0.92 -2.26 -10.05
N GLY A 60 2.23 -2.53 -10.03
CA GLY A 60 3.24 -1.71 -10.71
C GLY A 60 3.02 -1.55 -12.21
N PRO A 61 2.75 -2.63 -12.98
CA PRO A 61 2.48 -2.51 -14.41
C PRO A 61 1.28 -1.60 -14.71
N ASN A 62 0.21 -1.73 -13.94
CA ASN A 62 -0.99 -0.92 -14.12
C ASN A 62 -0.79 0.57 -13.79
N LEU A 63 0.23 0.91 -13.00
CA LEU A 63 0.52 2.29 -12.60
C LEU A 63 1.54 2.97 -13.52
N LEU A 64 2.54 2.23 -14.01
CA LEU A 64 3.76 2.82 -14.57
C LEU A 64 4.27 2.14 -15.86
N SER A 65 3.51 1.20 -16.45
CA SER A 65 3.90 0.62 -17.74
C SER A 65 4.09 1.72 -18.80
N PRO A 66 5.18 1.66 -19.59
CA PRO A 66 5.40 2.61 -20.67
C PRO A 66 4.34 2.43 -21.77
N PRO A 67 3.88 3.52 -22.41
CA PRO A 67 2.86 3.44 -23.47
C PRO A 67 3.32 2.63 -24.70
N GLU A 68 4.62 2.47 -24.89
CA GLU A 68 5.24 1.75 -26.01
C GLU A 68 5.78 0.38 -25.57
N GLU A 69 5.21 -0.26 -24.55
CA GLU A 69 5.67 -1.56 -24.03
C GLU A 69 5.89 -2.62 -25.12
N HIS A 70 5.01 -2.64 -26.13
CA HIS A 70 5.04 -3.60 -27.23
C HIS A 70 6.19 -3.41 -28.24
N THR A 71 6.86 -2.26 -28.22
CA THR A 71 7.99 -1.98 -29.12
C THR A 71 9.35 -2.27 -28.47
N LEU A 72 9.36 -2.52 -27.16
CA LEU A 72 10.58 -2.79 -26.41
C LEU A 72 11.07 -4.22 -26.63
N SER A 73 12.40 -4.39 -26.64
CA SER A 73 12.98 -5.74 -26.60
C SER A 73 12.64 -6.42 -25.27
N LEU A 74 12.62 -7.75 -25.26
CA LEU A 74 12.31 -8.53 -24.05
C LEU A 74 13.24 -8.18 -22.88
N ASP A 75 14.53 -8.00 -23.15
CA ASP A 75 15.52 -7.60 -22.12
C ASP A 75 15.24 -6.21 -21.56
N THR A 76 14.86 -5.26 -22.41
CA THR A 76 14.53 -3.89 -22.00
C THR A 76 13.25 -3.90 -21.17
N LEU A 77 12.24 -4.65 -21.61
CA LEU A 77 10.98 -4.79 -20.90
C LEU A 77 11.20 -5.38 -19.50
N ALA A 78 11.98 -6.45 -19.39
CA ALA A 78 12.32 -7.06 -18.10
C ALA A 78 13.01 -6.05 -17.16
N GLN A 79 13.96 -5.26 -17.65
CA GLN A 79 14.61 -4.21 -16.87
C GLN A 79 13.66 -3.10 -16.44
N VAL A 80 12.73 -2.68 -17.31
CA VAL A 80 11.72 -1.66 -16.99
C VAL A 80 10.78 -2.19 -15.91
N THR A 81 10.24 -3.39 -16.08
CA THR A 81 9.33 -4.03 -15.10
C THR A 81 10.00 -4.20 -13.75
N GLN A 82 11.28 -4.59 -13.72
CA GLN A 82 12.05 -4.68 -12.49
C GLN A 82 12.18 -3.31 -11.80
N LYS A 83 12.52 -2.25 -12.56
CA LYS A 83 12.63 -0.87 -12.02
C LYS A 83 11.28 -0.34 -11.53
N VAL A 84 10.20 -0.63 -12.26
CA VAL A 84 8.83 -0.29 -11.85
C VAL A 84 8.48 -0.97 -10.53
N THR A 85 8.77 -2.28 -10.42
CA THR A 85 8.52 -3.04 -9.20
C THR A 85 9.28 -2.45 -8.01
N GLN A 86 10.59 -2.19 -8.18
CA GLN A 86 11.42 -1.59 -7.13
C GLN A 86 10.94 -0.19 -6.73
N LEU A 87 10.50 0.62 -7.70
CA LEU A 87 9.95 1.94 -7.42
C LEU A 87 8.67 1.84 -6.59
N VAL A 88 7.72 1.01 -7.02
CA VAL A 88 6.43 0.91 -6.35
C VAL A 88 6.58 0.28 -4.96
N GLU A 89 7.45 -0.72 -4.81
CA GLU A 89 7.82 -1.28 -3.50
C GLU A 89 8.35 -0.19 -2.57
N PHE A 90 9.31 0.61 -3.03
CA PHE A 90 9.87 1.72 -2.24
C PHE A 90 8.80 2.77 -1.88
N LEU A 91 7.89 3.08 -2.81
CA LEU A 91 6.77 4.00 -2.55
C LEU A 91 5.81 3.46 -1.48
N ILE A 92 5.52 2.15 -1.48
CA ILE A 92 4.65 1.51 -0.48
C ILE A 92 5.31 1.57 0.90
N GLU A 93 6.58 1.18 1.00
CA GLU A 93 7.32 1.14 2.26
C GLU A 93 7.49 2.52 2.90
N HIS A 94 7.77 3.53 2.08
CA HIS A 94 8.09 4.90 2.53
C HIS A 94 6.97 5.92 2.27
N HIS A 95 5.73 5.49 2.05
CA HIS A 95 4.62 6.39 1.70
C HIS A 95 4.42 7.52 2.75
N ARG A 96 4.66 7.23 4.03
CA ARG A 96 4.59 8.20 5.12
C ARG A 96 5.60 9.31 4.95
N GLU A 97 6.88 8.96 4.81
CA GLU A 97 7.97 9.92 4.62
C GLU A 97 7.81 10.75 3.34
N LEU A 98 7.16 10.19 2.30
CA LEU A 98 6.89 10.86 1.03
C LEU A 98 5.75 11.89 1.12
N PHE A 99 4.71 11.65 1.92
CA PHE A 99 3.46 12.42 1.85
C PHE A 99 2.98 13.03 3.18
N GLU A 100 3.55 12.68 4.34
CA GLU A 100 3.09 13.14 5.66
C GLU A 100 3.63 14.51 6.11
N GLU A 101 4.34 15.28 5.27
CA GLU A 101 4.76 16.65 5.63
C GLU A 101 3.62 17.70 5.58
N GLU A 102 2.45 17.41 5.01
CA GLU A 102 1.34 18.39 4.91
C GLU A 102 0.39 18.41 6.13
N VAL A 103 0.46 17.43 7.04
CA VAL A 103 -0.50 17.34 8.17
C VAL A 103 -0.05 18.15 9.40
N ALA A 104 1.18 18.67 9.42
CA ALA A 104 1.65 19.53 10.51
C ALA A 104 1.00 20.94 10.49
N GLY A 105 0.32 21.33 9.41
CA GLY A 105 -0.31 22.65 9.26
C GLY A 105 -1.81 22.72 9.57
N LEU A 106 -2.50 21.59 9.76
CA LEU A 106 -3.96 21.53 9.95
C LEU A 106 -4.39 20.78 11.24
N ALA A 107 -3.44 20.31 12.05
CA ALA A 107 -3.70 19.68 13.34
C ALA A 107 -4.07 20.69 14.45
N GLY A 108 -4.84 21.71 14.10
CA GLY A 108 -5.25 22.82 14.97
C GLY A 108 -6.71 23.22 14.79
N ALA A 109 -7.62 22.26 14.55
CA ALA A 109 -9.06 22.38 14.83
C ALA A 109 -9.80 21.10 14.38
N SER A 110 -9.83 20.09 15.23
CA SER A 110 -11.07 19.38 15.60
C SER A 110 -10.71 18.27 16.57
N GLY A 111 -10.92 18.55 17.85
CA GLY A 111 -11.15 17.48 18.82
C GLY A 111 -12.57 17.00 18.58
N GLU A 112 -12.72 15.92 17.83
CA GLU A 112 -13.95 15.15 17.82
C GLU A 112 -13.58 13.70 18.08
N GLU A 113 -14.02 13.25 19.25
CA GLU A 113 -13.74 11.97 19.86
C GLU A 113 -14.23 10.85 18.94
N VAL A 114 -13.34 9.93 18.57
CA VAL A 114 -13.73 8.69 17.88
C VAL A 114 -14.45 7.80 18.91
N PRO A 115 -15.73 7.43 18.72
CA PRO A 115 -16.39 6.50 19.63
C PRO A 115 -15.74 5.12 19.48
N ALA A 116 -15.19 4.63 20.59
CA ALA A 116 -14.67 3.28 20.72
C ALA A 116 -15.81 2.26 20.58
N GLN A 117 -16.06 1.77 19.36
CA GLN A 117 -17.13 0.78 19.14
C GLN A 117 -16.93 -0.09 17.89
N TRP A 118 -15.72 -0.63 17.67
CA TRP A 118 -15.49 -1.65 16.63
C TRP A 118 -14.42 -2.68 17.02
N VAL A 119 -14.52 -3.27 18.22
CA VAL A 119 -13.61 -4.37 18.62
C VAL A 119 -14.32 -5.65 19.11
N GLU A 120 -15.64 -5.68 19.34
CA GLU A 120 -16.27 -6.88 19.91
C GLU A 120 -17.57 -7.27 19.20
N ALA A 121 -17.46 -7.94 18.05
CA ALA A 121 -18.60 -8.66 17.47
C ALA A 121 -18.24 -9.93 16.66
N GLU A 122 -16.97 -10.20 16.36
CA GLU A 122 -16.61 -11.34 15.49
C GLU A 122 -16.15 -12.62 16.23
N THR A 123 -16.05 -12.62 17.56
CA THR A 123 -15.57 -13.82 18.30
C THR A 123 -16.67 -14.61 19.02
N ALA A 124 -17.89 -14.07 19.11
CA ALA A 124 -18.99 -14.71 19.85
C ALA A 124 -19.91 -15.57 18.97
N GLU A 125 -20.02 -15.29 17.67
CA GLU A 125 -20.92 -16.02 16.76
C GLU A 125 -20.31 -17.38 16.37
N ASP A 126 -19.01 -17.45 16.09
CA ASP A 126 -18.32 -18.70 15.76
C ASP A 126 -18.24 -19.67 16.96
N ALA A 127 -18.08 -19.15 18.19
CA ALA A 127 -18.06 -19.97 19.40
C ALA A 127 -19.42 -20.62 19.71
N LYS A 128 -20.53 -19.94 19.36
CA LYS A 128 -21.89 -20.47 19.53
C LYS A 128 -22.24 -21.52 18.47
N LEU A 129 -21.71 -21.38 17.25
CA LEU A 129 -21.93 -22.36 16.18
C LEU A 129 -21.15 -23.66 16.44
N PHE A 130 -19.99 -23.58 17.09
CA PHE A 130 -19.18 -24.75 17.47
C PHE A 130 -19.80 -25.53 18.64
N THR A 131 -20.30 -24.84 19.67
CA THR A 131 -20.96 -25.49 20.83
C THR A 131 -22.27 -26.18 20.45
N ARG A 132 -23.07 -25.59 19.54
CA ARG A 132 -24.30 -26.23 19.03
C ARG A 132 -24.06 -27.51 18.22
N LYS A 133 -22.88 -27.68 17.62
CA LYS A 133 -22.54 -28.90 16.87
C LYS A 133 -22.08 -30.05 17.77
N GLN A 134 -21.49 -29.77 18.93
CA GLN A 134 -21.05 -30.83 19.86
C GLN A 134 -22.18 -31.40 20.74
N GLU A 135 -23.21 -30.61 21.07
CA GLU A 135 -24.36 -31.11 21.83
C GLU A 135 -25.31 -32.02 21.01
N ALA A 136 -25.25 -31.96 19.67
CA ALA A 136 -26.09 -32.80 18.80
C ALA A 136 -25.53 -34.21 18.57
N GLU A 137 -24.28 -34.48 18.95
CA GLU A 137 -23.60 -35.76 18.73
C GLU A 137 -23.41 -36.61 20.00
N THR A 138 -23.86 -36.13 21.17
CA THR A 138 -23.75 -36.85 22.46
C THR A 138 -25.03 -36.78 23.29
N ASN A 139 -26.11 -37.38 22.80
CA ASN A 139 -27.11 -38.00 23.68
C ASN A 139 -27.74 -39.18 22.90
N PRO A 140 -27.84 -40.37 23.50
CA PRO A 140 -27.93 -41.65 22.79
C PRO A 140 -29.27 -41.93 22.10
#